data_AF-A0A812GQC7-F1
#
_entry.id   AF-A0A812GQC7-F1
#
_cell.length_a   1.000
_cell.length_b   1.000
_cell.length_c   1.000
_cell.angle_alpha   90.00
_cell.angle_beta   90.00
_cell.angle_gamma   90.00
#
_symmetry.space_group_name_H-M   'P 1'
#
loop_
_entity.id
_entity.type
_entity.pdbx_description
1 polymer ?
#
loop_
_entity_poly.entity_id
_entity_poly.type
_entity_poly.pdbx_seq_one_letter_code
_entity_poly.pdbx_strand_id
1 'polypeptide(L)'
;MPQPPWCPAHGDMLPPPKPLPVRPWPLDLGTIRALGSGAMGSVLLGKSAYMRVAIKKVPPEYQEAAEREAEVWAVLHHPNVVALVDAFHDQSEGGKVLVMEYAGLPLDSPGCRRPPSLEASRLWACVGVHVNYTALAERVLPARLLAE
;
A
#
# COMPACT_ATOMS: atom_id res chain seq x y z
N MET A 1 -11.04 -28.55 -19.81
CA MET A 1 -10.37 -27.32 -20.28
C MET A 1 -8.87 -27.53 -20.08
N PRO A 2 -8.04 -27.53 -21.13
CA PRO A 2 -6.58 -27.59 -20.97
C PRO A 2 -6.06 -26.29 -20.34
N GLN A 3 -5.05 -26.38 -19.47
CA GLN A 3 -4.41 -25.21 -18.87
C GLN A 3 -3.77 -24.33 -19.95
N PRO A 4 -3.87 -23.00 -19.87
CA PRO A 4 -3.14 -22.11 -20.77
C PRO A 4 -1.62 -22.30 -20.61
N PRO A 5 -0.83 -22.18 -21.70
CA PRO A 5 0.62 -22.43 -21.67
C PRO A 5 1.42 -21.43 -20.82
N TRP A 6 0.79 -20.34 -20.37
CA TRP A 6 1.37 -19.34 -19.48
C TRP A 6 1.01 -19.56 -18.00
N CYS A 7 0.08 -20.47 -17.70
CA CYS A 7 -0.18 -20.88 -16.33
C CYS A 7 0.90 -21.88 -15.91
N PRO A 8 1.69 -21.63 -14.86
CA PRO A 8 2.55 -22.66 -14.30
C PRO A 8 1.70 -23.88 -13.94
N ALA A 9 2.22 -25.07 -14.20
CA ALA A 9 1.49 -26.30 -13.93
C ALA A 9 1.15 -26.37 -12.45
N HIS A 10 -0.02 -26.91 -12.09
CA HIS A 10 -0.34 -27.24 -10.70
C HIS A 10 0.72 -28.23 -10.18
N GLY A 11 1.76 -27.74 -9.52
CA GLY A 11 2.89 -28.56 -9.05
C GLY A 11 4.27 -28.06 -9.45
N ASP A 12 4.40 -27.00 -10.26
CA ASP A 12 5.67 -26.30 -10.43
C ASP A 12 5.99 -25.58 -9.12
N MET A 13 6.71 -26.28 -8.25
CA MET A 13 7.26 -25.75 -7.02
C MET A 13 8.20 -24.61 -7.40
N LEU A 14 7.71 -23.36 -7.27
CA LEU A 14 8.56 -22.19 -7.43
C LEU A 14 9.80 -22.39 -6.56
N PRO A 15 11.00 -22.05 -7.06
CA PRO A 15 12.20 -22.19 -6.26
C PRO A 15 12.02 -21.48 -4.91
N PRO A 16 12.67 -21.97 -3.83
CA PRO A 16 12.63 -21.27 -2.55
C PRO A 16 13.12 -19.84 -2.78
N PRO A 17 12.42 -18.83 -2.21
CA PRO A 17 12.76 -17.46 -2.47
C PRO A 17 14.15 -17.16 -1.89
N LYS A 18 14.87 -16.23 -2.51
CA LYS A 18 16.20 -15.87 -2.03
C LYS A 18 16.08 -15.16 -0.66
N PRO A 19 16.86 -15.56 0.36
CA PRO A 19 16.83 -14.88 1.65
C PRO A 19 17.17 -13.39 1.53
N LEU A 20 16.37 -12.55 2.19
CA LEU A 20 16.61 -11.12 2.23
C LEU A 20 17.87 -10.77 3.03
N PRO A 21 18.61 -9.72 2.64
CA PRO A 21 19.77 -9.26 3.40
C PRO A 21 19.36 -8.86 4.82
N VAL A 22 20.24 -9.08 5.78
CA VAL A 22 19.99 -8.76 7.18
C VAL A 22 20.54 -7.37 7.49
N ARG A 23 19.73 -6.48 8.09
CA ARG A 23 20.16 -5.11 8.46
C ARG A 23 19.62 -4.71 9.84
N PRO A 24 20.37 -3.91 10.63
CA PRO A 24 19.86 -3.38 11.88
C PRO A 24 18.77 -2.33 11.63
N TRP A 25 17.67 -2.43 12.37
CA TRP A 25 16.60 -1.43 12.39
C TRP A 25 16.76 -0.48 13.59
N PRO A 26 16.49 0.83 13.45
CA PRO A 26 16.09 1.53 12.22
C PRO A 26 17.31 1.91 11.35
N LEU A 27 17.18 1.72 10.04
CA LEU A 27 17.96 2.48 9.05
C LEU A 27 17.67 4.00 9.26
N ASP A 28 18.21 4.92 8.46
CA ASP A 28 17.79 6.33 8.44
C ASP A 28 16.30 6.55 8.02
N LEU A 29 15.42 5.61 8.37
CA LEU A 29 14.00 5.52 8.14
C LEU A 29 13.26 5.88 9.44
N GLY A 30 12.84 7.14 9.53
CA GLY A 30 11.95 7.59 10.61
C GLY A 30 10.53 7.12 10.36
N THR A 31 9.88 6.49 11.34
CA THR A 31 8.45 6.15 11.25
C THR A 31 7.60 7.37 11.60
N ILE A 32 6.60 7.68 10.76
CA ILE A 32 5.70 8.83 10.93
C ILE A 32 4.35 8.39 11.52
N ARG A 33 3.64 7.48 10.85
CA ARG A 33 2.30 7.01 11.27
C ARG A 33 1.94 5.68 10.64
N ALA A 34 0.96 4.97 11.18
CA ALA A 34 0.38 3.82 10.51
C ALA A 34 -0.44 4.23 9.26
N LEU A 35 -0.31 3.44 8.19
CA LEU A 35 -1.11 3.54 6.97
C LEU A 35 -2.20 2.46 6.94
N GLY A 36 -1.89 1.26 7.42
CA GLY A 36 -2.84 0.16 7.51
C GLY A 36 -2.27 -1.06 8.22
N SER A 37 -3.14 -2.00 8.55
CA SER A 37 -2.79 -3.28 9.17
C SER A 37 -3.67 -4.39 8.60
N GLY A 38 -3.08 -5.56 8.41
CA GLY A 38 -3.78 -6.76 7.94
C GLY A 38 -3.15 -8.02 8.52
N ALA A 39 -3.60 -9.18 8.04
CA ALA A 39 -3.13 -10.48 8.52
C ALA A 39 -1.60 -10.65 8.35
N MET A 40 -1.04 -10.12 7.26
CA MET A 40 0.40 -10.25 6.94
C MET A 40 1.26 -9.13 7.52
N GLY A 41 0.75 -8.44 8.54
CA GLY A 41 1.47 -7.39 9.25
C GLY A 41 0.93 -5.98 9.01
N SER A 42 1.79 -4.99 9.18
CA SER A 42 1.40 -3.57 9.18
C SER A 42 2.19 -2.75 8.18
N VAL A 43 1.56 -1.73 7.63
CA VAL A 43 2.17 -0.76 6.73
C VAL A 43 2.23 0.58 7.43
N LEU A 44 3.41 1.14 7.50
CA LEU A 44 3.73 2.40 8.15
C LEU A 44 4.18 3.41 7.09
N LEU A 45 3.80 4.66 7.28
CA LEU A 45 4.41 5.77 6.58
C LEU A 45 5.75 6.07 7.26
N GLY A 46 6.81 6.04 6.48
CA GLY A 46 8.15 6.42 6.90
C GLY A 46 8.71 7.60 6.12
N LYS A 47 9.88 8.05 6.56
CA LYS A 47 10.70 9.05 5.91
C LYS A 47 12.13 8.54 5.84
N SER A 48 12.65 8.43 4.62
CA SER A 48 14.09 8.35 4.35
C SER A 48 14.68 9.75 4.23
N ALA A 49 16.00 9.88 4.21
CA ALA A 49 16.72 11.14 4.10
C ALA A 49 16.17 12.07 2.99
N TYR A 50 15.69 11.50 1.88
CA TYR A 50 15.29 12.25 0.69
C TYR A 50 13.81 12.12 0.29
N MET A 51 13.06 11.15 0.85
CA MET A 51 11.69 10.86 0.39
C MET A 51 10.81 10.21 1.46
N ARG A 52 9.48 10.32 1.26
CA ARG A 52 8.51 9.52 2.02
C ARG A 52 8.45 8.12 1.43
N VAL A 53 8.38 7.13 2.31
CA VAL A 53 8.32 5.71 1.95
C VAL A 53 7.17 5.04 2.69
N ALA A 54 6.64 3.96 2.13
CA ALA A 54 5.81 3.03 2.87
C ALA A 54 6.67 1.85 3.34
N ILE A 55 6.51 1.45 4.60
CA ILE A 55 7.29 0.41 5.25
C ILE A 55 6.31 -0.67 5.66
N LYS A 56 6.36 -1.82 5.01
CA LYS A 56 5.57 -3.00 5.41
C LYS A 56 6.41 -3.86 6.34
N LYS A 57 6.01 -3.94 7.60
CA LYS A 57 6.56 -4.87 8.59
C LYS A 57 5.79 -6.17 8.53
N VAL A 58 6.50 -7.26 8.23
CA VAL A 58 5.96 -8.61 8.13
C VAL A 58 6.48 -9.44 9.30
N PRO A 59 5.59 -10.07 10.10
CA PRO A 59 6.00 -10.83 11.26
C PRO A 59 6.63 -12.19 10.85
N PRO A 60 7.36 -12.85 11.76
CA PRO A 60 8.17 -14.04 11.45
C PRO A 60 7.39 -15.20 10.81
N GLU A 61 6.12 -15.36 11.13
CA GLU A 61 5.25 -16.41 10.58
C GLU A 61 5.03 -16.32 9.05
N TYR A 62 5.29 -15.15 8.44
CA TYR A 62 5.09 -14.91 7.01
C TYR A 62 6.40 -14.56 6.28
N GLN A 63 7.56 -14.97 6.81
CA GLN A 63 8.86 -14.64 6.21
C GLN A 63 9.01 -15.14 4.77
N GLU A 64 8.68 -16.40 4.48
CA GLU A 64 8.80 -16.94 3.12
C GLU A 64 7.90 -16.20 2.12
N ALA A 65 6.68 -15.85 2.56
CA ALA A 65 5.76 -15.06 1.75
C ALA A 65 6.32 -13.66 1.46
N ALA A 66 6.96 -13.03 2.43
CA ALA A 66 7.61 -11.73 2.24
C ALA A 66 8.83 -11.79 1.32
N GLU A 67 9.64 -12.85 1.42
CA GLU A 67 10.81 -13.05 0.55
C GLU A 67 10.36 -13.25 -0.90
N ARG A 68 9.31 -14.05 -1.11
CA ARG A 68 8.72 -14.25 -2.44
C ARG A 68 8.04 -13.00 -2.97
N GLU A 69 7.35 -12.24 -2.12
CA GLU A 69 6.79 -10.93 -2.48
C GLU A 69 7.90 -9.97 -2.92
N ALA A 70 9.00 -9.89 -2.18
CA ALA A 70 10.14 -9.05 -2.53
C ALA A 70 10.80 -9.47 -3.85
N GLU A 71 10.98 -10.77 -4.09
CA GLU A 71 11.58 -11.28 -5.32
C GLU A 71 10.75 -10.96 -6.56
N VAL A 72 9.43 -11.20 -6.50
CA VAL A 72 8.50 -10.87 -7.59
C VAL A 72 8.45 -9.35 -7.78
N TRP A 73 8.41 -8.58 -6.70
CA TRP A 73 8.31 -7.13 -6.78
C TRP A 73 9.60 -6.48 -7.28
N ALA A 74 10.77 -7.06 -6.98
CA ALA A 74 12.07 -6.56 -7.43
C ALA A 74 12.25 -6.59 -8.96
N VAL A 75 11.50 -7.42 -9.69
CA VAL A 75 11.53 -7.45 -11.16
C VAL A 75 10.43 -6.59 -11.81
N LEU A 76 9.51 -6.04 -11.02
CA LEU A 76 8.41 -5.21 -11.51
C LEU A 76 8.80 -3.72 -11.50
N HIS A 77 9.21 -3.23 -12.65
CA HIS A 77 9.50 -1.81 -12.87
C HIS A 77 8.51 -1.19 -13.86
N HIS A 78 7.46 -0.54 -13.37
CA HIS A 78 6.46 0.12 -14.21
C HIS A 78 5.93 1.40 -13.55
N PRO A 79 5.73 2.52 -14.27
CA PRO A 79 5.32 3.80 -13.67
C PRO A 79 3.97 3.79 -12.94
N ASN A 80 3.09 2.83 -13.28
CA ASN A 80 1.78 2.66 -12.62
C ASN A 80 1.79 1.58 -11.52
N VAL A 81 2.95 1.06 -11.15
CA VAL A 81 3.12 0.09 -10.07
C VAL A 81 4.09 0.69 -9.07
N VAL A 82 3.71 0.68 -7.78
CA VAL A 82 4.59 1.16 -6.71
C VAL A 82 5.92 0.41 -6.76
N ALA A 83 7.04 1.14 -6.74
CA ALA A 83 8.35 0.52 -6.79
C ALA A 83 8.77 0.00 -5.41
N LEU A 84 9.38 -1.19 -5.39
CA LEU A 84 10.14 -1.67 -4.25
C LEU A 84 11.46 -0.89 -4.18
N VAL A 85 11.74 -0.27 -3.03
CA VAL A 85 12.95 0.53 -2.81
C VAL A 85 14.03 -0.31 -2.12
N ASP A 86 13.65 -1.06 -1.09
CA ASP A 86 14.55 -1.95 -0.35
C ASP A 86 13.75 -3.07 0.33
N ALA A 87 14.43 -4.17 0.67
CA ALA A 87 13.84 -5.28 1.41
C ALA A 87 14.92 -5.96 2.26
N PHE A 88 14.65 -6.17 3.54
CA PHE A 88 15.61 -6.74 4.46
C PHE A 88 14.96 -7.47 5.65
N HIS A 89 15.74 -8.26 6.35
CA HIS A 89 15.38 -8.85 7.64
C HIS A 89 15.81 -7.92 8.77
N ASP A 90 14.88 -7.61 9.68
CA ASP A 90 15.13 -6.81 10.88
C ASP A 90 15.73 -7.68 11.97
N GLN A 91 16.98 -7.39 12.36
CA GLN A 91 17.67 -8.11 13.44
C GLN A 91 17.02 -7.94 14.82
N SER A 92 16.33 -6.82 15.06
CA SER A 92 15.81 -6.45 16.37
C SER A 92 14.45 -7.10 16.64
N GLU A 93 13.52 -7.02 15.68
CA GLU A 93 12.17 -7.57 15.81
C GLU A 93 12.03 -8.97 15.17
N GLY A 94 13.03 -9.44 14.42
CA GLY A 94 13.02 -10.76 13.75
C GLY A 94 12.06 -10.87 12.56
N GLY A 95 11.40 -9.77 12.19
CA GLY A 95 10.49 -9.69 11.04
C GLY A 95 11.21 -9.38 9.73
N LYS A 96 10.49 -9.42 8.61
CA LYS A 96 10.95 -8.84 7.35
C LYS A 96 10.37 -7.45 7.18
N VAL A 97 11.14 -6.58 6.54
CA VAL A 97 10.75 -5.20 6.25
C VAL A 97 10.84 -5.00 4.75
N LEU A 98 9.72 -4.60 4.14
CA LEU A 98 9.66 -4.19 2.74
C LEU A 98 9.48 -2.67 2.69
N VAL A 99 10.42 -1.97 2.05
CA VAL A 99 10.40 -0.52 1.88
C VAL A 99 10.00 -0.23 0.44
N MET A 100 8.96 0.57 0.27
CA MET A 100 8.38 0.87 -1.04
C MET A 100 8.09 2.37 -1.18
N GLU A 101 7.87 2.80 -2.40
CA GLU A 101 7.44 4.17 -2.67
C GLU A 101 6.10 4.49 -1.99
N TYR A 102 5.97 5.71 -1.45
CA TYR A 102 4.70 6.17 -0.91
C TYR A 102 3.83 6.84 -1.98
N ALA A 103 2.80 6.15 -2.45
CA ALA A 103 1.88 6.61 -3.50
C ALA A 103 0.65 7.42 -3.00
N GLY A 104 0.65 7.87 -1.74
CA GLY A 104 -0.46 8.68 -1.21
C GLY A 104 -1.57 7.87 -0.54
N LEU A 105 -2.83 8.18 -0.85
CA LEU A 105 -4.00 7.53 -0.28
C LEU A 105 -4.52 6.40 -1.18
N PRO A 106 -5.09 5.34 -0.59
CA PRO A 106 -5.83 4.32 -1.34
C PRO A 106 -6.94 4.94 -2.21
N LEU A 107 -7.15 4.41 -3.42
CA LEU A 107 -8.11 4.96 -4.39
C LEU A 107 -9.57 4.94 -3.91
N ASP A 108 -9.91 4.04 -3.01
CA ASP A 108 -11.23 3.93 -2.37
C ASP A 108 -11.47 4.97 -1.27
N SER A 109 -10.40 5.70 -0.87
CA SER A 109 -10.46 6.76 0.12
C SER A 109 -11.39 7.89 -0.33
N PRO A 110 -12.18 8.50 0.57
CA PRO A 110 -13.13 9.56 0.22
C PRO A 110 -12.53 10.74 -0.55
N GLY A 111 -11.27 11.11 -0.27
CA GLY A 111 -10.55 12.19 -0.96
C GLY A 111 -10.09 11.85 -2.39
N CYS A 112 -10.11 10.58 -2.78
CA CYS A 112 -9.79 10.10 -4.13
C CYS A 112 -11.03 9.82 -4.97
N ARG A 113 -12.23 9.78 -4.34
CA ARG A 113 -13.49 9.70 -5.07
C ARG A 113 -13.74 11.04 -5.74
N ARG A 114 -13.60 11.07 -7.07
CA ARG A 114 -14.21 12.15 -7.86
C ARG A 114 -15.71 12.16 -7.51
N PRO A 115 -16.31 13.30 -7.17
CA PRO A 115 -17.76 13.34 -7.06
C PRO A 115 -18.31 12.85 -8.41
N PRO A 116 -19.34 11.98 -8.40
CA PRO A 116 -20.00 11.60 -9.64
C PRO A 116 -20.37 12.88 -10.41
N SER A 117 -20.23 12.85 -11.74
CA SER A 117 -20.83 13.90 -12.56
C SER A 117 -22.30 14.06 -12.18
N LEU A 118 -22.89 15.24 -12.36
CA LEU A 118 -24.31 15.48 -12.02
C LEU A 118 -25.26 14.42 -12.62
N GLU A 119 -24.89 13.86 -13.78
CA GLU A 119 -25.55 12.72 -14.44
C GLU A 119 -25.45 11.40 -13.64
N ALA A 120 -24.27 11.04 -13.14
CA ALA A 120 -24.06 9.85 -12.32
C ALA A 120 -24.72 9.96 -10.93
N SER A 121 -24.82 11.17 -10.38
CA SER A 121 -25.57 11.45 -9.14
C SER A 121 -27.07 11.16 -9.30
N ARG A 122 -27.65 11.43 -10.48
CA ARG A 122 -29.07 11.15 -10.77
C ARG A 122 -29.35 9.65 -10.84
N LEU A 123 -28.44 8.86 -11.40
CA LEU A 123 -28.53 7.40 -11.43
C LEU A 123 -28.45 6.77 -10.03
N TRP A 124 -27.60 7.32 -9.14
CA TRP A 124 -27.50 6.84 -7.74
C TRP A 124 -28.73 7.16 -6.88
N ALA A 125 -29.41 8.28 -7.13
CA ALA A 125 -30.65 8.63 -6.42
C ALA A 125 -31.77 7.59 -6.67
N CYS A 126 -31.77 6.92 -7.83
CA CYS A 126 -32.75 5.86 -8.15
C CYS A 126 -32.48 4.52 -7.44
N VAL A 127 -31.28 4.30 -6.87
CA VAL A 127 -30.89 3.01 -6.25
C VAL A 127 -31.05 3.02 -4.71
N GLY A 128 -31.65 4.08 -4.14
CA GLY A 128 -32.14 4.03 -2.75
C GLY A 128 -31.05 3.99 -1.67
N VAL A 129 -29.81 4.39 -1.95
CA VAL A 129 -28.78 4.58 -0.91
C VAL A 129 -28.83 6.03 -0.44
N HIS A 130 -29.41 6.28 0.74
CA HIS A 130 -29.34 7.57 1.41
C HIS A 130 -27.90 7.82 1.90
N VAL A 131 -27.07 8.44 1.06
CA VAL A 131 -25.82 9.07 1.51
C VAL A 131 -26.16 10.50 1.90
N ASN A 132 -26.09 10.81 3.19
CA ASN A 132 -26.35 12.16 3.70
C ASN A 132 -25.15 13.06 3.38
N TYR A 133 -25.20 13.74 2.23
CA TYR A 133 -24.11 14.59 1.72
C TYR A 133 -23.91 15.90 2.49
N THR A 134 -24.85 16.34 3.32
CA THR A 134 -24.72 17.61 4.07
C THR A 134 -23.60 17.56 5.11
N ALA A 135 -23.23 16.39 5.64
CA ALA A 135 -22.13 16.26 6.60
C ALA A 135 -20.72 16.35 5.98
N LEU A 136 -20.60 16.24 4.66
CA LEU A 136 -19.31 16.33 3.93
C LEU A 136 -18.99 17.77 3.47
N ALA A 137 -20.00 18.61 3.29
CA ALA A 137 -19.81 19.98 2.82
C ALA A 137 -19.15 20.90 3.88
N GLU A 138 -19.39 20.66 5.18
CA GLU A 138 -18.87 21.53 6.25
C GLU A 138 -17.40 21.29 6.61
N ARG A 139 -16.79 20.18 6.16
CA ARG A 139 -15.37 19.88 6.42
C ARG A 139 -14.42 20.32 5.30
N VAL A 140 -14.94 20.85 4.19
CA VAL A 140 -14.16 21.19 2.97
C VAL A 140 -14.19 22.70 2.64
N LEU A 141 -14.71 23.54 3.53
CA LEU A 141 -14.50 24.99 3.42
C LEU A 141 -13.31 25.40 4.30
N PRO A 142 -12.15 25.78 3.72
CA PRO A 142 -11.13 26.45 4.51
C PRO A 142 -11.67 27.82 4.96
N ALA A 143 -11.59 28.08 6.26
CA ALA A 143 -11.72 29.41 6.83
C ALA A 143 -10.58 30.31 6.29
N ARG A 144 -10.79 30.89 5.10
CA ARG A 144 -10.00 32.00 4.57
C ARG A 144 -10.89 32.88 3.70
N LEU A 145 -11.62 33.79 4.36
CA LEU A 145 -12.08 35.08 3.83
C LEU A 145 -12.80 35.86 4.95
N LEU A 146 -12.04 36.26 5.98
CA LEU A 146 -12.35 37.40 6.85
C LEU A 146 -11.01 38.00 7.29
N ALA A 147 -10.37 38.69 6.36
CA ALA A 147 -9.33 39.67 6.59
C ALA A 147 -9.23 40.51 5.31
N GLU A 148 -10.13 41.49 5.20
CA GLU A 148 -9.89 42.89 4.81
C GLU A 148 -11.25 43.62 4.70
#